data_AF-A0A2V8PHP5-F1
#
_entry.id   AF-A0A2V8PHP5-F1
#
_cell.length_a   1.000
_cell.length_b   1.000
_cell.length_c   1.000
_cell.angle_alpha   90.00
_cell.angle_beta   90.00
_cell.angle_gamma   90.00
#
_symmetry.space_group_name_H-M   'P 1'
#
loop_
_entity.id
_entity.type
_entity.pdbx_description
1 polymer ?
#
loop_
_entity_poly.entity_id
_entity_poly.type
_entity_poly.pdbx_seq_one_letter_code
_entity_poly.pdbx_strand_id
1 'polypeptide(L)'
;MTLSGAQAGTFTTDNSGSYSFTVNAVGDYAVTPSKTYYDFAPTAQTFNNLSTNQSNINFTAARQTYAISGQVRDDNDQAIASVQVMLQDENALLSKTTVTGTNGDFQFTGVPAGFSYVVVPVNTKFFNFTSQNSGSLTNNLSLAFKGARRKYTISGRTLDEAGKAIGGVPVTLSGSQTGNATTDITGNFSFASLPAGRDYTINPSTTVLHNFAGQSVANLSDDQTLNFVGILRTYTISGQVRDDNDQVIAGIEVILKDENALPLKTTITGNSGDFEYASVRASYSYLVTASSTSLFNFTTQNTGTLSGNLTLGFKGVRRGYTISGRALDQENHPISGVPIILSGSQTGNTTTDSAGNYFFGGLPAGFDYAVTPPTTTTFYTFAGQRVANLISDTTLNFQGVFRIYTISGRVVDNSEKALLGITVTVSGTSSDVAKTAIDGSFSFSVKATGNYTITPSIEQSYYAFAPANPI
;
A
#
# COMPACT_ATOMS: atom_id res chain seq x y z
N MET A 1 -27.68 -34.50 83.88
CA MET A 1 -28.33 -35.77 84.26
C MET A 1 -29.66 -35.47 84.90
N THR A 2 -30.68 -36.25 84.57
CA THR A 2 -32.02 -36.16 85.16
C THR A 2 -32.36 -37.51 85.76
N LEU A 3 -32.78 -37.52 87.02
CA LEU A 3 -33.41 -38.64 87.70
C LEU A 3 -34.93 -38.47 87.63
N SER A 4 -35.65 -39.52 87.27
CA SER A 4 -37.12 -39.57 87.31
C SER A 4 -37.62 -40.89 87.89
N GLY A 5 -38.94 -41.00 88.15
CA GLY A 5 -39.58 -42.16 88.75
C GLY A 5 -40.15 -41.84 90.13
N ALA A 6 -39.90 -42.71 91.11
CA ALA A 6 -40.36 -42.53 92.51
C ALA A 6 -39.75 -41.28 93.20
N GLN A 7 -38.67 -40.72 92.64
CA GLN A 7 -38.09 -39.44 93.00
C GLN A 7 -37.60 -38.74 91.73
N ALA A 8 -37.69 -37.41 91.70
CA ALA A 8 -37.16 -36.59 90.63
C ALA A 8 -35.96 -35.77 91.11
N GLY A 9 -35.00 -35.54 90.22
CA GLY A 9 -33.85 -34.70 90.52
C GLY A 9 -33.02 -34.40 89.27
N THR A 10 -32.15 -33.41 89.36
CA THR A 10 -31.16 -33.11 88.32
C THR A 10 -29.77 -33.06 88.93
N PHE A 11 -28.77 -33.42 88.14
CA PHE A 11 -27.37 -33.38 88.53
C PHE A 11 -26.51 -32.95 87.33
N THR A 12 -25.66 -31.95 87.53
CA THR A 12 -24.65 -31.55 86.54
C THR A 12 -23.38 -32.33 86.84
N THR A 13 -22.90 -33.11 85.86
CA THR A 13 -21.67 -33.90 86.01
C THR A 13 -20.47 -33.00 86.30
N ASP A 14 -19.48 -33.52 87.02
CA ASP A 14 -18.20 -32.83 87.18
C ASP A 14 -17.33 -32.87 85.90
N ASN A 15 -16.11 -32.33 85.98
CA ASN A 15 -15.16 -32.29 84.86
C ASN A 15 -14.71 -33.69 84.39
N SER A 16 -14.84 -34.72 85.22
CA SER A 16 -14.58 -36.12 84.86
C SER A 16 -15.80 -36.83 84.26
N GLY A 17 -16.96 -36.17 84.26
CA GLY A 17 -18.22 -36.75 83.82
C GLY A 17 -18.94 -37.56 84.90
N SER A 18 -18.46 -37.54 86.16
CA SER A 18 -19.04 -38.32 87.24
C SER A 18 -20.36 -37.73 87.74
N TYR A 19 -21.29 -38.60 88.16
CA TYR A 19 -22.56 -38.23 88.76
C TYR A 19 -22.99 -39.20 89.86
N SER A 20 -23.81 -38.74 90.80
CA SER A 20 -24.47 -39.59 91.79
C SER A 20 -25.86 -39.05 92.14
N PHE A 21 -26.78 -39.98 92.42
CA PHE A 21 -28.10 -39.67 92.95
C PHE A 21 -28.33 -40.51 94.21
N THR A 22 -28.80 -39.88 95.28
CA THR A 22 -29.31 -40.58 96.45
C THR A 22 -30.82 -40.71 96.32
N VAL A 23 -31.33 -41.93 96.42
CA VAL A 23 -32.75 -42.26 96.21
C VAL A 23 -33.30 -43.17 97.31
N ASN A 24 -34.62 -43.23 97.46
CA ASN A 24 -35.27 -44.14 98.40
C ASN A 24 -35.20 -45.60 97.91
N ALA A 25 -35.13 -46.56 98.84
CA ALA A 25 -35.15 -47.98 98.50
C ALA A 25 -36.52 -48.42 97.97
N VAL A 26 -36.54 -49.47 97.14
CA VAL A 26 -37.73 -50.13 96.56
C VAL A 26 -38.53 -49.21 95.62
N GLY A 27 -37.91 -48.15 95.10
CA GLY A 27 -38.51 -47.28 94.07
C GLY A 27 -38.10 -47.69 92.65
N ASP A 28 -38.93 -47.30 91.68
CA ASP A 28 -38.58 -47.34 90.25
C ASP A 28 -37.94 -46.02 89.84
N TYR A 29 -36.77 -46.08 89.20
CA TYR A 29 -35.96 -44.92 88.83
C TYR A 29 -35.48 -44.99 87.38
N ALA A 30 -35.36 -43.83 86.73
CA ALA A 30 -34.69 -43.71 85.44
C ALA A 30 -33.66 -42.58 85.50
N VAL A 31 -32.46 -42.85 84.99
CA VAL A 31 -31.39 -41.86 84.83
C VAL A 31 -31.22 -41.54 83.36
N THR A 32 -31.38 -40.27 83.01
CA THR A 32 -31.33 -39.76 81.63
C THR A 32 -30.25 -38.67 81.52
N PRO A 33 -29.17 -38.85 80.74
CA PRO A 33 -28.23 -37.78 80.42
C PRO A 33 -28.83 -36.78 79.44
N SER A 34 -28.37 -35.53 79.51
CA SER A 34 -28.73 -34.50 78.54
C SER A 34 -27.61 -33.46 78.43
N LYS A 35 -27.29 -33.09 77.19
CA LYS A 35 -26.37 -32.00 76.85
C LYS A 35 -26.66 -31.53 75.43
N THR A 36 -26.77 -30.21 75.23
CA THR A 36 -27.00 -29.63 73.90
C THR A 36 -25.92 -30.11 72.91
N TYR A 37 -26.33 -30.51 71.71
CA TYR A 37 -25.49 -31.02 70.62
C TYR A 37 -24.89 -32.42 70.81
N TYR A 38 -25.34 -33.18 71.82
CA TYR A 38 -24.88 -34.54 72.07
C TYR A 38 -26.05 -35.51 72.21
N ASP A 39 -25.94 -36.63 71.51
CA ASP A 39 -26.78 -37.80 71.72
C ASP A 39 -26.08 -38.75 72.70
N PHE A 40 -26.86 -39.41 73.55
CA PHE A 40 -26.32 -40.33 74.55
C PHE A 40 -26.84 -41.75 74.31
N ALA A 41 -25.93 -42.72 74.42
CA ALA A 41 -26.23 -44.14 74.37
C ALA A 41 -25.77 -44.84 75.66
N PRO A 42 -26.66 -45.56 76.37
CA PRO A 42 -28.11 -45.63 76.16
C PRO A 42 -28.80 -44.26 76.42
N THR A 43 -30.03 -44.07 75.92
CA THR A 43 -30.75 -42.80 76.11
C THR A 43 -31.22 -42.60 77.56
N ALA A 44 -31.54 -43.69 78.25
CA ALA A 44 -31.80 -43.73 79.68
C ALA A 44 -31.44 -45.12 80.22
N GLN A 45 -31.17 -45.19 81.53
CA GLN A 45 -31.04 -46.45 82.26
C GLN A 45 -32.13 -46.50 83.34
N THR A 46 -32.87 -47.61 83.39
CA THR A 46 -33.99 -47.80 84.32
C THR A 46 -33.67 -48.86 85.36
N PHE A 47 -34.06 -48.59 86.59
CA PHE A 47 -33.90 -49.48 87.75
C PHE A 47 -35.27 -49.68 88.38
N ASN A 48 -35.76 -50.91 88.40
CA ASN A 48 -37.06 -51.24 89.00
C ASN A 48 -36.85 -51.80 90.41
N ASN A 49 -37.70 -51.40 91.36
CA ASN A 49 -37.66 -51.83 92.76
C ASN A 49 -36.25 -51.77 93.37
N LEU A 50 -35.55 -50.65 93.19
CA LEU A 50 -34.12 -50.54 93.49
C LEU A 50 -33.82 -50.73 95.00
N SER A 51 -33.19 -51.84 95.35
CA SER A 51 -32.94 -52.22 96.76
C SER A 51 -31.45 -52.24 97.16
N THR A 52 -30.53 -52.00 96.21
CA THR A 52 -29.08 -51.95 96.43
C THR A 52 -28.42 -50.84 95.61
N ASN A 53 -27.25 -50.37 96.05
CA ASN A 53 -26.46 -49.37 95.32
C ASN A 53 -26.05 -49.90 93.93
N GLN A 54 -26.21 -49.06 92.91
CA GLN A 54 -25.78 -49.34 91.54
C GLN A 54 -24.52 -48.52 91.21
N SER A 55 -23.54 -49.17 90.59
CA SER A 55 -22.28 -48.56 90.14
C SER A 55 -22.00 -48.92 88.68
N ASN A 56 -21.04 -48.22 88.05
CA ASN A 56 -20.67 -48.42 86.64
C ASN A 56 -21.80 -48.18 85.62
N ILE A 57 -22.74 -47.29 85.96
CA ILE A 57 -23.81 -46.87 85.06
C ILE A 57 -23.25 -45.75 84.18
N ASN A 58 -22.82 -46.12 82.98
CA ASN A 58 -22.12 -45.21 82.08
C ASN A 58 -22.98 -44.89 80.85
N PHE A 59 -22.75 -43.70 80.30
CA PHE A 59 -23.34 -43.23 79.06
C PHE A 59 -22.24 -42.77 78.12
N THR A 60 -22.34 -43.12 76.84
CA THR A 60 -21.44 -42.60 75.80
C THR A 60 -22.09 -41.41 75.12
N ALA A 61 -21.38 -40.28 75.08
CA ALA A 61 -21.83 -39.08 74.39
C ALA A 61 -21.25 -39.03 72.97
N ALA A 62 -22.10 -39.01 71.95
CA ALA A 62 -21.72 -38.76 70.56
C ALA A 62 -22.17 -37.35 70.17
N ARG A 63 -21.27 -36.55 69.61
CA ARG A 63 -21.65 -35.21 69.13
C ARG A 63 -22.54 -35.36 67.89
N GLN A 64 -23.66 -34.65 67.88
CA GLN A 64 -24.55 -34.56 66.74
C GLN A 64 -23.81 -34.01 65.53
N THR A 65 -24.15 -34.49 64.34
CA THR A 65 -23.62 -33.96 63.09
C THR A 65 -24.75 -33.66 62.13
N TYR A 66 -24.58 -32.60 61.35
CA TYR A 66 -25.55 -32.16 60.35
C TYR A 66 -24.89 -32.03 58.99
N ALA A 67 -25.71 -31.90 57.96
CA ALA A 67 -25.26 -31.57 56.62
C ALA A 67 -25.34 -30.06 56.36
N ILE A 68 -24.34 -29.52 55.68
CA ILE A 68 -24.40 -28.19 55.07
C ILE A 68 -24.41 -28.41 53.57
N SER A 69 -25.50 -28.05 52.92
CA SER A 69 -25.67 -28.15 51.46
C SER A 69 -25.97 -26.79 50.85
N GLY A 70 -26.02 -26.72 49.53
CA GLY A 70 -26.49 -25.52 48.87
C GLY A 70 -26.36 -25.57 47.37
N GLN A 71 -26.62 -24.43 46.74
CA GLN A 71 -26.44 -24.22 45.30
C GLN A 71 -25.61 -22.97 45.02
N VAL A 72 -24.79 -23.04 43.98
CA VAL A 72 -24.05 -21.92 43.41
C VAL A 72 -24.63 -21.61 42.03
N ARG A 73 -25.14 -20.39 41.86
CA ARG A 73 -25.77 -19.90 40.63
C ARG A 73 -25.14 -18.58 40.20
N ASP A 74 -25.28 -18.21 38.93
CA ASP A 74 -24.84 -16.91 38.43
C ASP A 74 -25.91 -15.82 38.62
N ASP A 75 -25.59 -14.60 38.20
CA ASP A 75 -26.50 -13.45 38.30
C ASP A 75 -27.83 -13.64 37.53
N ASN A 76 -27.90 -14.57 36.57
CA ASN A 76 -29.12 -14.93 35.82
C ASN A 76 -29.78 -16.20 36.37
N ASP A 77 -29.43 -16.60 37.60
CA ASP A 77 -29.91 -17.81 38.28
C ASP A 77 -29.55 -19.12 37.57
N GLN A 78 -28.57 -19.12 36.65
CA GLN A 78 -28.07 -20.33 36.02
C GLN A 78 -27.08 -21.05 36.94
N ALA A 79 -27.22 -22.38 37.08
CA ALA A 79 -26.32 -23.19 37.88
C ALA A 79 -24.86 -23.10 37.40
N ILE A 80 -23.91 -22.96 38.35
CA ILE A 80 -22.48 -22.95 38.05
C ILE A 80 -21.85 -24.25 38.56
N ALA A 81 -21.48 -25.11 37.63
CA ALA A 81 -20.77 -26.34 37.90
C ALA A 81 -19.27 -26.11 38.10
N SER A 82 -18.58 -27.09 38.69
CA SER A 82 -17.12 -27.10 38.84
C SER A 82 -16.53 -25.95 39.68
N VAL A 83 -17.32 -25.37 40.58
CA VAL A 83 -16.85 -24.40 41.58
C VAL A 83 -16.39 -25.16 42.81
N GLN A 84 -15.13 -24.98 43.20
CA GLN A 84 -14.65 -25.50 44.48
C GLN A 84 -15.32 -24.71 45.62
N VAL A 85 -15.93 -25.41 46.57
CA VAL A 85 -16.53 -24.83 47.78
C VAL A 85 -15.73 -25.32 48.97
N MET A 86 -15.33 -24.40 49.84
CA MET A 86 -14.59 -24.68 51.06
C MET A 86 -15.50 -24.46 52.26
N LEU A 87 -15.39 -25.35 53.25
CA LEU A 87 -15.99 -25.22 54.57
C LEU A 87 -14.86 -25.09 55.59
N GLN A 88 -14.86 -23.99 56.34
CA GLN A 88 -13.89 -23.73 57.40
C GLN A 88 -14.61 -23.51 58.73
N ASP A 89 -14.06 -24.01 59.84
CA ASP A 89 -14.49 -23.58 61.18
C ASP A 89 -13.81 -22.25 61.57
N GLU A 90 -14.24 -21.67 62.69
CA GLU A 90 -13.71 -20.38 63.20
C GLU A 90 -12.20 -20.38 63.47
N ASN A 91 -11.58 -21.56 63.67
CA ASN A 91 -10.16 -21.70 63.93
C ASN A 91 -9.36 -22.18 62.71
N ALA A 92 -10.03 -22.33 61.56
CA ALA A 92 -9.51 -22.94 60.33
C ALA A 92 -8.89 -24.35 60.52
N LEU A 93 -9.26 -25.07 61.60
CA LEU A 93 -8.75 -26.40 61.91
C LEU A 93 -9.51 -27.48 61.12
N LEU A 94 -10.83 -27.31 60.98
CA LEU A 94 -11.63 -28.08 60.05
C LEU A 94 -11.63 -27.37 58.69
N SER A 95 -11.00 -27.97 57.68
CA SER A 95 -11.11 -27.54 56.29
C SER A 95 -11.58 -28.70 55.42
N LYS A 96 -12.82 -28.63 54.96
CA LYS A 96 -13.38 -29.56 53.97
C LYS A 96 -13.51 -28.83 52.64
N THR A 97 -13.34 -29.55 51.53
CA THR A 97 -13.63 -29.02 50.19
C THR A 97 -14.55 -29.96 49.44
N THR A 98 -15.36 -29.39 48.56
CA THR A 98 -16.20 -30.11 47.60
C THR A 98 -16.24 -29.31 46.31
N VAL A 99 -16.82 -29.87 45.26
CA VAL A 99 -16.98 -29.20 43.97
C VAL A 99 -18.45 -29.25 43.57
N THR A 100 -18.97 -28.16 43.02
CA THR A 100 -20.36 -28.14 42.60
C THR A 100 -20.63 -29.09 41.45
N GLY A 101 -21.76 -29.80 41.52
CA GLY A 101 -22.26 -30.65 40.45
C GLY A 101 -22.75 -29.86 39.23
N THR A 102 -23.25 -30.56 38.21
CA THR A 102 -23.80 -29.95 36.98
C THR A 102 -24.99 -29.02 37.26
N ASN A 103 -25.72 -29.25 38.36
CA ASN A 103 -26.83 -28.41 38.79
C ASN A 103 -26.41 -27.33 39.80
N GLY A 104 -25.09 -27.11 39.98
CA GLY A 104 -24.54 -26.12 40.89
C GLY A 104 -24.64 -26.51 42.37
N ASP A 105 -25.07 -27.73 42.67
CA ASP A 105 -25.27 -28.24 44.02
C ASP A 105 -23.96 -28.66 44.69
N PHE A 106 -23.86 -28.44 46.00
CA PHE A 106 -22.75 -28.92 46.83
C PHE A 106 -23.28 -29.44 48.17
N GLN A 107 -22.50 -30.31 48.82
CA GLN A 107 -22.82 -30.83 50.15
C GLN A 107 -21.58 -31.18 50.96
N PHE A 108 -21.63 -30.87 52.25
CA PHE A 108 -20.76 -31.37 53.30
C PHE A 108 -21.60 -32.19 54.28
N THR A 109 -21.20 -33.44 54.53
CA THR A 109 -21.84 -34.32 55.51
C THR A 109 -20.97 -34.45 56.76
N GLY A 110 -21.58 -34.88 57.87
CA GLY A 110 -20.87 -35.11 59.13
C GLY A 110 -20.20 -33.84 59.66
N VAL A 111 -20.89 -32.69 59.59
CA VAL A 111 -20.39 -31.42 60.13
C VAL A 111 -20.80 -31.32 61.60
N PRO A 112 -19.85 -31.17 62.55
CA PRO A 112 -20.17 -31.15 63.98
C PRO A 112 -21.15 -30.04 64.39
N ALA A 113 -22.17 -30.39 65.18
CA ALA A 113 -23.14 -29.44 65.70
C ALA A 113 -22.54 -28.49 66.75
N GLY A 114 -23.11 -27.30 66.88
CA GLY A 114 -22.78 -26.31 67.91
C GLY A 114 -21.62 -25.36 67.58
N PHE A 115 -20.96 -25.52 66.44
CA PHE A 115 -19.91 -24.63 65.95
C PHE A 115 -20.40 -23.73 64.81
N SER A 116 -19.69 -22.63 64.60
CA SER A 116 -19.88 -21.76 63.45
C SER A 116 -18.91 -22.10 62.32
N TYR A 117 -19.39 -22.01 61.09
CA TYR A 117 -18.62 -22.32 59.90
C TYR A 117 -18.73 -21.21 58.87
N VAL A 118 -17.64 -20.99 58.13
CA VAL A 118 -17.62 -20.13 56.95
C VAL A 118 -17.58 -21.02 55.71
N VAL A 119 -18.55 -20.83 54.83
CA VAL A 119 -18.65 -21.52 53.54
C VAL A 119 -18.24 -20.55 52.44
N VAL A 120 -17.21 -20.91 51.69
CA VAL A 120 -16.56 -20.06 50.70
C VAL A 120 -16.50 -20.78 49.34
N PRO A 121 -17.34 -20.41 48.36
CA PRO A 121 -17.08 -20.75 46.97
C PRO A 121 -15.82 -20.00 46.50
N VAL A 122 -14.90 -20.72 45.87
CA VAL A 122 -13.64 -20.15 45.37
C VAL A 122 -13.92 -19.30 44.14
N ASN A 123 -13.42 -18.06 44.12
CA ASN A 123 -13.49 -17.18 42.97
C ASN A 123 -12.86 -17.84 41.73
N THR A 124 -13.53 -17.71 40.60
CA THR A 124 -13.04 -18.22 39.32
C THR A 124 -12.58 -17.06 38.44
N LYS A 125 -11.99 -17.38 37.28
CA LYS A 125 -11.72 -16.39 36.24
C LYS A 125 -12.99 -15.68 35.74
N PHE A 126 -14.17 -16.27 35.96
CA PHE A 126 -15.43 -15.78 35.41
C PHE A 126 -16.38 -15.18 36.46
N PHE A 127 -16.26 -15.59 37.72
CA PHE A 127 -17.19 -15.20 38.78
C PHE A 127 -16.47 -14.88 40.09
N ASN A 128 -16.95 -13.83 40.75
CA ASN A 128 -16.64 -13.53 42.14
C ASN A 128 -17.80 -14.01 43.03
N PHE A 129 -17.46 -14.63 44.15
CA PHE A 129 -18.39 -15.11 45.15
C PHE A 129 -18.13 -14.42 46.49
N THR A 130 -19.16 -14.38 47.32
CA THR A 130 -19.08 -13.91 48.70
C THR A 130 -19.31 -15.07 49.64
N SER A 131 -18.47 -15.20 50.66
CA SER A 131 -18.62 -16.23 51.69
C SER A 131 -19.86 -16.02 52.54
N GLN A 132 -20.43 -17.09 53.07
CA GLN A 132 -21.54 -17.05 54.02
C GLN A 132 -21.15 -17.76 55.31
N ASN A 133 -21.67 -17.26 56.43
CA ASN A 133 -21.48 -17.86 57.75
C ASN A 133 -22.71 -18.70 58.11
N SER A 134 -22.52 -19.90 58.66
CA SER A 134 -23.62 -20.79 59.06
C SER A 134 -24.33 -20.37 60.34
N GLY A 135 -23.71 -19.51 61.16
CA GLY A 135 -23.99 -19.41 62.59
C GLY A 135 -23.70 -20.74 63.31
N SER A 136 -24.11 -20.86 64.56
CA SER A 136 -24.01 -22.14 65.29
C SER A 136 -24.89 -23.20 64.60
N LEU A 137 -24.29 -24.32 64.19
CA LEU A 137 -24.99 -25.35 63.45
C LEU A 137 -25.90 -26.20 64.37
N THR A 138 -27.22 -26.00 64.26
CA THR A 138 -28.23 -26.69 65.09
C THR A 138 -29.10 -27.68 64.32
N ASN A 139 -29.03 -27.67 62.98
CA ASN A 139 -29.76 -28.57 62.08
C ASN A 139 -29.08 -28.60 60.71
N ASN A 140 -29.61 -29.41 59.78
CA ASN A 140 -29.18 -29.36 58.38
C ASN A 140 -29.41 -27.95 57.82
N LEU A 141 -28.40 -27.39 57.17
CA LEU A 141 -28.42 -26.04 56.64
C LEU A 141 -28.30 -26.05 55.12
N SER A 142 -29.14 -25.28 54.43
CA SER A 142 -29.06 -25.07 53.00
C SER A 142 -28.71 -23.62 52.69
N LEU A 143 -27.63 -23.41 51.93
CA LEU A 143 -27.14 -22.10 51.53
C LEU A 143 -27.34 -21.86 50.03
N ALA A 144 -27.42 -20.59 49.64
CA ALA A 144 -27.50 -20.20 48.24
C ALA A 144 -26.46 -19.12 47.96
N PHE A 145 -25.59 -19.38 46.98
CA PHE A 145 -24.54 -18.45 46.56
C PHE A 145 -24.86 -17.93 45.16
N LYS A 146 -24.75 -16.60 45.00
CA LYS A 146 -24.74 -15.94 43.68
C LYS A 146 -23.31 -15.56 43.30
N GLY A 147 -22.92 -15.94 42.09
CA GLY A 147 -21.65 -15.56 41.47
C GLY A 147 -21.82 -14.33 40.62
N ALA A 148 -21.19 -13.23 41.05
CA ALA A 148 -21.13 -12.00 40.30
C ALA A 148 -20.18 -12.15 39.11
N ARG A 149 -20.67 -12.02 37.88
CA ARG A 149 -19.84 -12.20 36.69
C ARG A 149 -18.76 -11.13 36.59
N ARG A 150 -17.51 -11.55 36.45
CA ARG A 150 -16.35 -10.67 36.26
C ARG A 150 -16.44 -9.97 34.91
N LYS A 151 -15.80 -8.81 34.81
CA LYS A 151 -15.68 -8.03 33.59
C LYS A 151 -14.21 -7.74 33.31
N TYR A 152 -13.84 -7.79 32.04
CA TYR A 152 -12.48 -7.55 31.56
C TYR A 152 -12.47 -6.52 30.44
N THR A 153 -11.28 -6.09 30.06
CA THR A 153 -11.02 -5.16 28.99
C THR A 153 -10.27 -5.85 27.87
N ILE A 154 -10.68 -5.62 26.62
CA ILE A 154 -9.87 -5.93 25.44
C ILE A 154 -9.36 -4.60 24.89
N SER A 155 -8.05 -4.42 24.90
CA SER A 155 -7.37 -3.24 24.35
C SER A 155 -6.41 -3.63 23.24
N GLY A 156 -5.79 -2.66 22.60
CA GLY A 156 -4.84 -2.95 21.54
C GLY A 156 -4.40 -1.75 20.76
N ARG A 157 -3.58 -2.00 19.73
CA ARG A 157 -3.07 -0.97 18.82
C ARG A 157 -3.18 -1.37 17.35
N THR A 158 -3.43 -0.41 16.47
CA THR A 158 -3.22 -0.55 15.03
C THR A 158 -1.86 0.00 14.64
N LEU A 159 -1.06 -0.81 13.95
CA LEU A 159 0.32 -0.52 13.55
C LEU A 159 0.48 -0.74 12.04
N ASP A 160 1.45 -0.09 11.40
CA ASP A 160 1.85 -0.40 10.02
C ASP A 160 2.88 -1.55 9.96
N GLU A 161 3.29 -1.93 8.76
CA GLU A 161 4.29 -2.99 8.52
C GLU A 161 5.66 -2.69 9.17
N ALA A 162 5.96 -1.43 9.50
CA ALA A 162 7.17 -1.01 10.19
C ALA A 162 6.99 -0.87 11.71
N GLY A 163 5.79 -1.18 12.24
CA GLY A 163 5.46 -1.08 13.67
C GLY A 163 5.11 0.34 14.14
N LYS A 164 4.94 1.31 13.24
CA LYS A 164 4.49 2.67 13.58
C LYS A 164 2.98 2.69 13.75
N ALA A 165 2.50 3.49 14.70
CA ALA A 165 1.08 3.62 14.98
C ALA A 165 0.27 4.17 13.80
N ILE A 166 -0.89 3.57 13.56
CA ILE A 166 -1.90 4.07 12.62
C ILE A 166 -3.11 4.56 13.44
N GLY A 167 -3.33 5.87 13.49
CA GLY A 167 -4.51 6.46 14.14
C GLY A 167 -5.71 6.62 13.22
N GLY A 168 -6.89 6.78 13.82
CA GLY A 168 -8.15 7.03 13.10
C GLY A 168 -8.78 5.80 12.45
N VAL A 169 -8.32 4.59 12.78
CA VAL A 169 -8.87 3.33 12.26
C VAL A 169 -10.12 2.97 13.05
N PRO A 170 -11.30 2.86 12.42
CA PRO A 170 -12.48 2.32 13.08
C PRO A 170 -12.25 0.85 13.44
N VAL A 171 -12.57 0.46 14.67
CA VAL A 171 -12.45 -0.91 15.18
C VAL A 171 -13.80 -1.34 15.70
N THR A 172 -14.27 -2.49 15.25
CA THR A 172 -15.54 -3.09 15.68
C THR A 172 -15.27 -4.28 16.58
N LEU A 173 -16.08 -4.41 17.62
CA LEU A 173 -16.16 -5.59 18.48
C LEU A 173 -17.53 -6.25 18.26
N SER A 174 -17.55 -7.56 18.10
CA SER A 174 -18.75 -8.39 17.98
C SER A 174 -18.62 -9.68 18.79
N GLY A 175 -19.68 -10.50 18.83
CA GLY A 175 -19.76 -11.71 19.64
C GLY A 175 -20.88 -11.61 20.67
N SER A 176 -20.57 -11.83 21.94
CA SER A 176 -21.56 -11.74 23.03
C SER A 176 -22.00 -10.32 23.37
N GLN A 177 -21.21 -9.33 22.94
CA GLN A 177 -21.55 -7.90 22.98
C GLN A 177 -21.03 -7.26 21.68
N THR A 178 -21.62 -6.14 21.31
CA THR A 178 -21.13 -5.31 20.20
C THR A 178 -20.58 -3.99 20.70
N GLY A 179 -19.55 -3.47 20.04
CA GLY A 179 -18.96 -2.18 20.34
C GLY A 179 -18.24 -1.58 19.13
N ASN A 180 -18.08 -0.26 19.13
CA ASN A 180 -17.28 0.46 18.15
C ASN A 180 -16.28 1.34 18.88
N ALA A 181 -15.07 1.41 18.36
CA ALA A 181 -14.02 2.34 18.78
C ALA A 181 -13.34 2.92 17.55
N THR A 182 -12.60 4.00 17.71
CA THR A 182 -11.69 4.53 16.69
C THR A 182 -10.33 4.70 17.33
N THR A 183 -9.27 4.26 16.64
CA THR A 183 -7.94 4.32 17.23
C THR A 183 -7.46 5.76 17.39
N ASP A 184 -6.80 6.06 18.50
CA ASP A 184 -6.23 7.38 18.77
C ASP A 184 -5.00 7.68 17.88
N ILE A 185 -4.39 8.86 18.01
CA ILE A 185 -3.21 9.24 17.23
C ILE A 185 -2.00 8.31 17.44
N THR A 186 -1.95 7.61 18.58
CA THR A 186 -0.94 6.59 18.89
C THR A 186 -1.41 5.17 18.56
N GLY A 187 -2.52 5.04 17.84
CA GLY A 187 -3.08 3.80 17.34
C GLY A 187 -3.84 2.97 18.38
N ASN A 188 -4.06 3.44 19.60
CA ASN A 188 -4.69 2.62 20.65
C ASN A 188 -6.21 2.58 20.50
N PHE A 189 -6.81 1.45 20.87
CA PHE A 189 -8.25 1.30 21.09
C PHE A 189 -8.52 0.47 22.37
N SER A 190 -9.73 0.56 22.91
CA SER A 190 -10.16 -0.28 24.02
C SER A 190 -11.67 -0.53 24.06
N PHE A 191 -12.04 -1.71 24.53
CA PHE A 191 -13.39 -2.14 24.87
C PHE A 191 -13.39 -2.62 26.32
N ALA A 192 -13.94 -1.81 27.21
CA ALA A 192 -13.96 -2.11 28.65
C ALA A 192 -15.27 -2.80 29.05
N SER A 193 -15.28 -3.34 30.27
CA SER A 193 -16.48 -3.90 30.92
C SER A 193 -17.12 -5.09 30.19
N LEU A 194 -16.33 -5.88 29.48
CA LEU A 194 -16.79 -7.05 28.73
C LEU A 194 -17.03 -8.25 29.66
N PRO A 195 -18.22 -8.88 29.64
CA PRO A 195 -18.50 -10.07 30.44
C PRO A 195 -17.48 -11.19 30.24
N ALA A 196 -16.96 -11.72 31.35
CA ALA A 196 -16.04 -12.84 31.37
C ALA A 196 -16.73 -14.15 30.93
N GLY A 197 -15.94 -15.05 30.35
CA GLY A 197 -16.36 -16.36 29.89
C GLY A 197 -17.12 -16.34 28.56
N ARG A 198 -16.94 -15.29 27.76
CA ARG A 198 -17.63 -15.05 26.49
C ARG A 198 -16.62 -14.90 25.35
N ASP A 199 -17.11 -15.13 24.14
CA ASP A 199 -16.31 -15.00 22.92
C ASP A 199 -16.53 -13.62 22.28
N TYR A 200 -15.43 -13.03 21.81
CA TYR A 200 -15.40 -11.73 21.16
C TYR A 200 -14.55 -11.77 19.90
N THR A 201 -14.97 -11.05 18.87
CA THR A 201 -14.20 -10.85 17.62
C THR A 201 -13.97 -9.36 17.43
N ILE A 202 -12.72 -8.99 17.16
CA ILE A 202 -12.27 -7.60 17.01
C ILE A 202 -11.78 -7.43 15.58
N ASN A 203 -12.46 -6.56 14.83
CA ASN A 203 -12.20 -6.29 13.42
C ASN A 203 -11.93 -4.80 13.21
N PRO A 204 -10.67 -4.39 13.00
CA PRO A 204 -10.35 -3.10 12.44
C PRO A 204 -10.85 -3.00 10.99
N SER A 205 -11.45 -1.88 10.64
CA SER A 205 -11.93 -1.61 9.29
C SER A 205 -10.78 -1.38 8.32
N THR A 206 -10.93 -1.86 7.09
CA THR A 206 -10.03 -1.50 5.99
C THR A 206 -10.08 0.00 5.73
N THR A 207 -8.92 0.61 5.53
CA THR A 207 -8.81 2.03 5.15
C THR A 207 -8.48 2.15 3.66
N VAL A 208 -8.35 3.38 3.16
CA VAL A 208 -7.87 3.63 1.79
C VAL A 208 -6.40 3.22 1.63
N LEU A 209 -5.62 3.13 2.71
CA LEU A 209 -4.20 2.78 2.64
C LEU A 209 -3.90 1.35 3.11
N HIS A 210 -4.67 0.81 4.06
CA HIS A 210 -4.33 -0.42 4.77
C HIS A 210 -5.48 -1.42 4.83
N ASN A 211 -5.14 -2.70 4.75
CA ASN A 211 -6.00 -3.83 5.10
C ASN A 211 -5.58 -4.40 6.45
N PHE A 212 -6.55 -4.78 7.27
CA PHE A 212 -6.33 -5.40 8.58
C PHE A 212 -6.99 -6.77 8.63
N ALA A 213 -6.38 -7.70 9.39
CA ALA A 213 -6.97 -9.00 9.69
C ALA A 213 -7.61 -8.96 11.09
N GLY A 214 -8.87 -9.39 11.20
CA GLY A 214 -9.56 -9.50 12.49
C GLY A 214 -8.97 -10.60 13.39
N GLN A 215 -9.17 -10.47 14.69
CA GLN A 215 -8.75 -11.45 15.70
C GLN A 215 -9.91 -11.79 16.63
N SER A 216 -9.90 -13.00 17.21
CA SER A 216 -10.93 -13.44 18.14
C SER A 216 -10.32 -13.85 19.48
N VAL A 217 -11.02 -13.54 20.55
CA VAL A 217 -10.73 -13.98 21.92
C VAL A 217 -11.85 -14.92 22.33
N ALA A 218 -11.52 -16.20 22.51
CA ALA A 218 -12.44 -17.18 23.06
C ALA A 218 -12.39 -17.13 24.59
N ASN A 219 -13.57 -17.26 25.23
CA ASN A 219 -13.71 -17.47 26.66
C ASN A 219 -12.94 -16.46 27.52
N LEU A 220 -13.18 -15.15 27.31
CA LEU A 220 -12.44 -14.04 27.93
C LEU A 220 -12.24 -14.25 29.44
N SER A 221 -10.98 -14.41 29.87
CA SER A 221 -10.64 -14.91 31.21
C SER A 221 -9.84 -13.92 32.07
N ASP A 222 -9.44 -12.81 31.47
CA ASP A 222 -8.50 -11.80 31.93
C ASP A 222 -8.52 -10.63 30.93
N ASP A 223 -7.86 -9.52 31.27
CA ASP A 223 -7.66 -8.41 30.33
C ASP A 223 -6.76 -8.86 29.17
N GLN A 224 -7.11 -8.47 27.95
CA GLN A 224 -6.41 -8.88 26.73
C GLN A 224 -5.90 -7.68 25.97
N THR A 225 -4.75 -7.83 25.32
CA THR A 225 -4.16 -6.81 24.44
C THR A 225 -3.89 -7.40 23.06
N LEU A 226 -4.54 -6.85 22.03
CA LEU A 226 -4.48 -7.34 20.66
C LEU A 226 -3.95 -6.26 19.72
N ASN A 227 -2.78 -6.49 19.13
CA ASN A 227 -2.24 -5.58 18.13
C ASN A 227 -2.57 -6.03 16.71
N PHE A 228 -2.87 -5.08 15.83
CA PHE A 228 -3.29 -5.30 14.46
C PHE A 228 -2.33 -4.60 13.51
N VAL A 229 -1.68 -5.39 12.64
CA VAL A 229 -0.79 -4.85 11.61
C VAL A 229 -1.60 -4.57 10.34
N GLY A 230 -1.59 -3.33 9.90
CA GLY A 230 -2.17 -2.86 8.66
C GLY A 230 -1.21 -3.06 7.50
N ILE A 231 -1.57 -3.94 6.57
CA ILE A 231 -0.77 -4.19 5.36
C ILE A 231 -1.19 -3.17 4.29
N LEU A 232 -0.21 -2.54 3.64
CA LEU A 232 -0.51 -1.58 2.58
C LEU A 232 -1.31 -2.23 1.45
N ARG A 233 -2.37 -1.54 1.03
CA ARG A 233 -3.16 -1.89 -0.14
C ARG A 233 -2.32 -1.71 -1.39
N THR A 234 -2.78 -2.33 -2.47
CA THR A 234 -2.24 -2.06 -3.79
C THR A 234 -3.34 -1.54 -4.72
N TYR A 235 -2.95 -0.69 -5.65
CA TYR A 235 -3.81 -0.04 -6.63
C TYR A 235 -3.22 -0.15 -8.03
N THR A 236 -4.06 0.13 -9.03
CA THR A 236 -3.66 0.18 -10.44
C THR A 236 -3.37 1.61 -10.85
N ILE A 237 -2.22 1.84 -11.49
CA ILE A 237 -1.95 3.08 -12.23
C ILE A 237 -2.03 2.75 -13.72
N SER A 238 -2.96 3.36 -14.42
CA SER A 238 -3.16 3.18 -15.86
C SER A 238 -3.13 4.50 -16.59
N GLY A 239 -3.13 4.48 -17.91
CA GLY A 239 -3.23 5.72 -18.67
C GLY A 239 -3.09 5.53 -20.16
N GLN A 240 -3.05 6.68 -20.85
CA GLN A 240 -2.81 6.73 -22.29
C GLN A 240 -1.77 7.78 -22.64
N VAL A 241 -0.99 7.50 -23.67
CA VAL A 241 -0.04 8.41 -24.30
C VAL A 241 -0.62 8.86 -25.64
N ARG A 242 -0.73 10.17 -25.82
CA ARG A 242 -1.29 10.83 -27.01
C ARG A 242 -0.35 11.94 -27.49
N ASP A 243 -0.46 12.36 -28.74
CA ASP A 243 0.25 13.54 -29.26
C ASP A 243 -0.56 14.83 -29.03
N ASP A 244 0.00 15.97 -29.45
CA ASP A 244 -0.65 17.29 -29.36
C ASP A 244 -1.99 17.38 -30.10
N ASN A 245 -2.26 16.47 -31.05
CA ASN A 245 -3.52 16.37 -31.81
C ASN A 245 -4.45 15.28 -31.24
N ASP A 246 -4.21 14.85 -30.00
CA ASP A 246 -4.93 13.79 -29.30
C ASP A 246 -4.91 12.41 -29.99
N GLN A 247 -3.99 12.19 -30.94
CA GLN A 247 -3.77 10.89 -31.56
C GLN A 247 -2.99 9.98 -30.61
N VAL A 248 -3.38 8.72 -30.50
CA VAL A 248 -2.69 7.76 -29.62
C VAL A 248 -1.29 7.43 -30.15
N ILE A 249 -0.32 7.30 -29.24
CA ILE A 249 1.06 6.96 -29.58
C ILE A 249 1.40 5.59 -28.97
N ALA A 250 1.56 4.59 -29.84
CA ALA A 250 2.01 3.25 -29.48
C ALA A 250 3.54 3.17 -29.40
N GLY A 251 4.07 2.17 -28.68
CA GLY A 251 5.50 1.89 -28.62
C GLY A 251 6.32 2.86 -27.75
N ILE A 252 5.66 3.67 -26.93
CA ILE A 252 6.34 4.56 -25.98
C ILE A 252 6.64 3.79 -24.70
N GLU A 253 7.90 3.73 -24.31
CA GLU A 253 8.27 3.23 -22.99
C GLU A 253 7.73 4.19 -21.92
N VAL A 254 6.97 3.66 -20.97
CA VAL A 254 6.54 4.36 -19.76
C VAL A 254 7.29 3.72 -18.61
N ILE A 255 7.76 4.54 -17.67
CA ILE A 255 8.56 4.13 -16.52
C ILE A 255 7.87 4.63 -15.26
N LEU A 256 7.51 3.70 -14.37
CA LEU A 256 7.10 3.99 -13.00
C LEU A 256 8.35 4.05 -12.14
N LYS A 257 8.54 5.18 -11.45
CA LYS A 257 9.68 5.46 -10.57
C LYS A 257 9.20 5.77 -9.17
N ASP A 258 10.08 5.56 -8.19
CA ASP A 258 9.85 6.03 -6.82
C ASP A 258 9.99 7.57 -6.72
N GLU A 259 9.81 8.10 -5.52
CA GLU A 259 9.96 9.53 -5.23
C GLU A 259 11.38 10.07 -5.45
N ASN A 260 12.39 9.20 -5.47
CA ASN A 260 13.79 9.54 -5.74
C ASN A 260 14.16 9.38 -7.23
N ALA A 261 13.16 9.20 -8.10
CA ALA A 261 13.30 9.00 -9.53
C ALA A 261 14.05 7.71 -9.94
N LEU A 262 14.14 6.72 -9.06
CA LEU A 262 14.67 5.39 -9.39
C LEU A 262 13.59 4.53 -10.06
N PRO A 263 13.91 3.83 -11.16
CA PRO A 263 12.94 3.00 -11.87
C PRO A 263 12.50 1.79 -11.03
N LEU A 264 11.20 1.60 -10.91
CA LEU A 264 10.56 0.46 -10.23
C LEU A 264 10.00 -0.55 -11.22
N LYS A 265 9.27 -0.07 -12.23
CA LYS A 265 8.65 -0.88 -13.29
C LYS A 265 8.70 -0.12 -14.60
N THR A 266 8.76 -0.84 -15.71
CA THR A 266 8.63 -0.30 -17.06
C THR A 266 7.55 -1.04 -17.81
N THR A 267 6.94 -0.37 -18.78
CA THR A 267 6.02 -0.95 -19.74
C THR A 267 6.10 -0.18 -21.05
N ILE A 268 5.53 -0.72 -22.12
CA ILE A 268 5.48 -0.07 -23.43
C ILE A 268 4.02 0.12 -23.80
N THR A 269 3.66 1.29 -24.34
CA THR A 269 2.28 1.55 -24.73
C THR A 269 1.80 0.60 -25.82
N GLY A 270 0.59 0.08 -25.64
CA GLY A 270 -0.08 -0.75 -26.63
C GLY A 270 -0.48 0.03 -27.89
N ASN A 271 -1.11 -0.65 -28.84
CA ASN A 271 -1.58 -0.03 -30.10
C ASN A 271 -2.60 1.10 -29.88
N SER A 272 -3.27 1.13 -28.73
CA SER A 272 -4.19 2.20 -28.36
C SER A 272 -3.54 3.31 -27.51
N GLY A 273 -2.21 3.30 -27.39
CA GLY A 273 -1.44 4.22 -26.55
C GLY A 273 -1.57 3.94 -25.06
N ASP A 274 -2.20 2.84 -24.67
CA ASP A 274 -2.52 2.47 -23.29
C ASP A 274 -1.32 1.87 -22.55
N PHE A 275 -1.23 2.13 -21.24
CA PHE A 275 -0.29 1.49 -20.33
C PHE A 275 -0.95 1.18 -18.99
N GLU A 276 -0.43 0.17 -18.28
CA GLU A 276 -0.92 -0.22 -16.96
C GLU A 276 0.21 -0.72 -16.05
N TYR A 277 0.12 -0.35 -14.78
CA TYR A 277 0.85 -0.91 -13.65
C TYR A 277 -0.14 -1.43 -12.61
N ALA A 278 -0.35 -2.74 -12.59
CA ALA A 278 -1.09 -3.39 -11.53
C ALA A 278 -0.26 -3.49 -10.23
N SER A 279 -0.96 -3.61 -9.11
CA SER A 279 -0.40 -3.92 -7.79
C SER A 279 0.70 -2.94 -7.33
N VAL A 280 0.47 -1.64 -7.50
CA VAL A 280 1.34 -0.58 -6.99
C VAL A 280 0.96 -0.26 -5.54
N ARG A 281 1.94 -0.21 -4.62
CA ARG A 281 1.68 -0.01 -3.18
C ARG A 281 1.06 1.36 -2.90
N ALA A 282 0.05 1.39 -2.03
CA ALA A 282 -0.55 2.62 -1.55
C ALA A 282 0.41 3.41 -0.65
N SER A 283 0.02 4.64 -0.27
CA SER A 283 0.73 5.54 0.65
C SER A 283 2.02 6.20 0.11
N TYR A 284 2.58 5.72 -0.99
CA TYR A 284 3.75 6.33 -1.62
C TYR A 284 3.36 7.33 -2.72
N SER A 285 4.26 8.27 -3.00
CA SER A 285 4.23 9.10 -4.20
C SER A 285 5.09 8.46 -5.27
N TYR A 286 4.60 8.47 -6.51
CA TYR A 286 5.31 7.92 -7.65
C TYR A 286 5.51 8.96 -8.74
N LEU A 287 6.58 8.80 -9.50
CA LEU A 287 6.83 9.55 -10.73
C LEU A 287 6.59 8.61 -11.91
N VAL A 288 5.72 9.02 -12.83
CA VAL A 288 5.44 8.28 -14.06
C VAL A 288 5.99 9.09 -15.22
N THR A 289 6.94 8.50 -15.96
CA THR A 289 7.63 9.15 -17.08
C THR A 289 7.35 8.37 -18.36
N ALA A 290 6.77 9.01 -19.37
CA ALA A 290 6.86 8.52 -20.74
C ALA A 290 8.21 8.94 -21.34
N SER A 291 8.96 8.00 -21.94
CA SER A 291 10.28 8.25 -22.51
C SER A 291 10.16 9.11 -23.77
N SER A 292 10.83 10.27 -23.77
CA SER A 292 10.96 11.13 -24.96
C SER A 292 11.67 10.39 -26.09
N THR A 293 11.20 10.58 -27.31
CA THR A 293 11.74 9.96 -28.53
C THR A 293 12.38 11.02 -29.43
N SER A 294 12.90 10.60 -30.59
CA SER A 294 13.30 11.54 -31.63
C SER A 294 12.11 12.35 -32.19
N LEU A 295 10.87 11.91 -31.97
CA LEU A 295 9.67 12.55 -32.51
C LEU A 295 8.92 13.41 -31.48
N PHE A 296 8.91 12.99 -30.22
CA PHE A 296 8.09 13.60 -29.17
C PHE A 296 8.85 13.84 -27.88
N ASN A 297 8.54 14.94 -27.21
CA ASN A 297 8.93 15.21 -25.84
C ASN A 297 7.75 14.98 -24.90
N PHE A 298 8.00 14.32 -23.77
CA PHE A 298 7.00 14.13 -22.71
C PHE A 298 7.46 14.75 -21.40
N THR A 299 6.47 15.07 -20.56
CA THR A 299 6.68 15.58 -19.20
C THR A 299 6.32 14.50 -18.19
N THR A 300 7.20 14.26 -17.21
CA THR A 300 6.94 13.37 -16.07
C THR A 300 5.77 13.88 -15.24
N GLN A 301 4.91 12.98 -14.78
CA GLN A 301 3.80 13.30 -13.88
C GLN A 301 4.03 12.68 -12.50
N ASN A 302 3.65 13.39 -11.44
CA ASN A 302 3.65 12.89 -10.07
C ASN A 302 2.24 12.45 -9.69
N THR A 303 2.10 11.27 -9.12
CA THR A 303 0.81 10.73 -8.67
C THR A 303 0.27 11.39 -7.41
N GLY A 304 1.12 12.06 -6.64
CA GLY A 304 0.88 12.31 -5.22
C GLY A 304 0.76 10.99 -4.44
N THR A 305 0.29 11.05 -3.20
CA THR A 305 0.06 9.84 -2.39
C THR A 305 -1.00 8.93 -3.03
N LEU A 306 -0.59 7.74 -3.46
CA LEU A 306 -1.49 6.77 -4.07
C LEU A 306 -2.48 6.22 -3.01
N SER A 307 -3.75 6.56 -3.18
CA SER A 307 -4.84 6.19 -2.26
C SER A 307 -6.03 5.51 -2.96
N GLY A 308 -5.90 5.26 -4.27
CA GLY A 308 -6.89 4.63 -5.12
C GLY A 308 -6.31 4.32 -6.50
N ASN A 309 -7.11 3.69 -7.36
CA ASN A 309 -6.75 3.52 -8.76
C ASN A 309 -6.64 4.90 -9.43
N LEU A 310 -5.61 5.07 -10.26
CA LEU A 310 -5.27 6.34 -10.87
C LEU A 310 -5.11 6.19 -12.37
N THR A 311 -5.73 7.08 -13.12
CA THR A 311 -5.59 7.17 -14.59
C THR A 311 -4.84 8.45 -14.95
N LEU A 312 -3.76 8.32 -15.72
CA LEU A 312 -2.94 9.42 -16.19
C LEU A 312 -3.06 9.58 -17.71
N GLY A 313 -2.89 10.82 -18.19
CA GLY A 313 -2.82 11.12 -19.62
C GLY A 313 -1.51 11.84 -19.93
N PHE A 314 -0.67 11.26 -20.79
CA PHE A 314 0.54 11.92 -21.27
C PHE A 314 0.30 12.52 -22.65
N LYS A 315 0.56 13.82 -22.80
CA LYS A 315 0.61 14.50 -24.09
C LYS A 315 2.06 14.65 -24.53
N GLY A 316 2.36 14.12 -25.72
CA GLY A 316 3.64 14.19 -26.38
C GLY A 316 3.71 15.40 -27.29
N VAL A 317 4.58 16.33 -26.93
CA VAL A 317 4.82 17.53 -27.74
C VAL A 317 5.74 17.17 -28.89
N ARG A 318 5.27 17.37 -30.13
CA ARG A 318 6.08 17.03 -31.31
C ARG A 318 7.34 17.91 -31.36
N ARG A 319 8.50 17.27 -31.56
CA ARG A 319 9.78 17.97 -31.68
C ARG A 319 9.85 18.79 -32.96
N GLY A 320 10.57 19.90 -32.90
CA GLY A 320 11.00 20.68 -34.06
C GLY A 320 12.50 20.56 -34.24
N TYR A 321 12.95 20.32 -35.48
CA TYR A 321 14.36 20.28 -35.87
C TYR A 321 14.67 21.35 -36.90
N THR A 322 15.95 21.50 -37.20
CA THR A 322 16.47 22.45 -38.18
C THR A 322 16.98 21.73 -39.42
N ILE A 323 16.81 22.37 -40.58
CA ILE A 323 17.56 22.03 -41.78
C ILE A 323 18.34 23.28 -42.19
N SER A 324 19.66 23.17 -42.20
CA SER A 324 20.57 24.28 -42.52
C SER A 324 21.64 23.83 -43.51
N GLY A 325 22.45 24.75 -44.00
CA GLY A 325 23.58 24.40 -44.85
C GLY A 325 24.10 25.57 -45.64
N ARG A 326 24.93 25.28 -46.64
CA ARG A 326 25.60 26.29 -47.46
C ARG A 326 25.43 26.04 -48.94
N ALA A 327 25.26 27.08 -49.73
CA ALA A 327 25.48 27.03 -51.18
C ALA A 327 26.92 27.43 -51.49
N LEU A 328 27.65 26.54 -52.15
CA LEU A 328 29.06 26.69 -52.48
C LEU A 328 29.27 26.48 -53.99
N ASP A 329 30.28 27.09 -54.58
CA ASP A 329 30.70 26.77 -55.95
C ASP A 329 31.55 25.48 -56.00
N GLN A 330 32.07 25.14 -57.18
CA GLN A 330 32.91 23.95 -57.36
C GLN A 330 34.28 24.04 -56.67
N GLU A 331 34.69 25.24 -56.25
CA GLU A 331 35.93 25.54 -55.53
C GLU A 331 35.71 25.73 -54.02
N ASN A 332 34.48 25.48 -53.53
CA ASN A 332 34.02 25.67 -52.15
C ASN A 332 33.92 27.13 -51.67
N HIS A 333 33.88 28.10 -52.58
CA HIS A 333 33.58 29.48 -52.22
C HIS A 333 32.07 29.66 -51.99
N PRO A 334 31.68 30.53 -51.03
CA PRO A 334 30.27 30.78 -50.74
C PRO A 334 29.56 31.50 -51.87
N ILE A 335 28.37 31.02 -52.22
CA ILE A 335 27.48 31.69 -53.17
C ILE A 335 26.38 32.41 -52.40
N SER A 336 26.40 33.73 -52.42
CA SER A 336 25.40 34.59 -51.80
C SER A 336 24.18 34.80 -52.70
N GLY A 337 23.00 34.98 -52.08
CA GLY A 337 21.76 35.33 -52.77
C GLY A 337 21.08 34.18 -53.52
N VAL A 338 21.46 32.93 -53.28
CA VAL A 338 20.80 31.76 -53.86
C VAL A 338 19.47 31.55 -53.16
N PRO A 339 18.32 31.61 -53.85
CA PRO A 339 17.03 31.24 -53.26
C PRO A 339 17.05 29.75 -52.89
N ILE A 340 16.57 29.40 -51.71
CA ILE A 340 16.43 28.03 -51.25
C ILE A 340 14.98 27.83 -50.84
N ILE A 341 14.32 26.83 -51.42
CA ILE A 341 12.91 26.52 -51.17
C ILE A 341 12.81 25.22 -50.37
N LEU A 342 12.10 25.26 -49.26
CA LEU A 342 11.69 24.10 -48.49
C LEU A 342 10.27 23.69 -48.89
N SER A 343 10.05 22.41 -49.14
CA SER A 343 8.72 21.82 -49.33
C SER A 343 8.59 20.48 -48.59
N GLY A 344 7.36 19.99 -48.44
CA GLY A 344 7.05 18.78 -47.67
C GLY A 344 5.88 19.03 -46.71
N SER A 345 5.99 18.56 -45.47
CA SER A 345 4.97 18.83 -44.42
C SER A 345 4.89 20.30 -44.00
N GLN A 346 5.93 21.08 -44.30
CA GLN A 346 5.93 22.52 -44.17
C GLN A 346 6.62 23.10 -45.40
N THR A 347 6.21 24.30 -45.79
CA THR A 347 6.82 25.04 -46.90
C THR A 347 7.51 26.30 -46.38
N GLY A 348 8.62 26.67 -47.01
CA GLY A 348 9.35 27.87 -46.66
C GLY A 348 10.27 28.30 -47.80
N ASN A 349 10.75 29.54 -47.74
CA ASN A 349 11.80 30.02 -48.61
C ASN A 349 12.77 30.88 -47.81
N THR A 350 14.02 30.91 -48.26
CA THR A 350 15.08 31.76 -47.74
C THR A 350 16.08 32.03 -48.86
N THR A 351 17.05 32.91 -48.62
CA THR A 351 18.16 33.18 -49.54
C THR A 351 19.47 33.02 -48.81
N THR A 352 20.50 32.51 -49.48
CA THR A 352 21.81 32.38 -48.86
C THR A 352 22.42 33.73 -48.49
N ASP A 353 23.03 33.81 -47.32
CA ASP A 353 23.73 35.01 -46.84
C ASP A 353 25.08 35.22 -47.55
N SER A 354 25.84 36.25 -47.15
CA SER A 354 27.17 36.55 -47.71
C SER A 354 28.22 35.44 -47.49
N ALA A 355 28.02 34.57 -46.50
CA ALA A 355 28.82 33.39 -46.24
C ALA A 355 28.24 32.10 -46.87
N GLY A 356 27.19 32.25 -47.67
CA GLY A 356 26.51 31.18 -48.40
C GLY A 356 25.54 30.37 -47.53
N ASN A 357 25.27 30.75 -46.28
CA ASN A 357 24.46 29.95 -45.36
C ASN A 357 22.96 30.14 -45.60
N TYR A 358 22.18 29.09 -45.36
CA TYR A 358 20.72 29.12 -45.25
C TYR A 358 20.23 28.33 -44.03
N PHE A 359 19.01 28.62 -43.59
CA PHE A 359 18.43 28.04 -42.37
C PHE A 359 16.91 27.91 -42.45
N PHE A 360 16.40 26.75 -42.04
CA PHE A 360 15.00 26.50 -41.71
C PHE A 360 14.93 25.89 -40.31
N GLY A 361 14.16 26.50 -39.40
CA GLY A 361 14.04 26.05 -38.02
C GLY A 361 12.63 25.64 -37.64
N GLY A 362 12.52 24.84 -36.57
CA GLY A 362 11.22 24.44 -35.99
C GLY A 362 10.42 23.48 -36.88
N LEU A 363 11.09 22.74 -37.76
CA LEU A 363 10.45 21.81 -38.68
C LEU A 363 9.94 20.57 -37.92
N PRO A 364 8.63 20.26 -37.98
CA PRO A 364 8.08 19.10 -37.30
C PRO A 364 8.84 17.79 -37.57
N ALA A 365 9.20 17.10 -36.49
CA ALA A 365 9.85 15.81 -36.55
C ALA A 365 8.93 14.73 -37.15
N GLY A 366 9.53 13.77 -37.85
CA GLY A 366 8.82 12.61 -38.40
C GLY A 366 8.35 12.75 -39.84
N PHE A 367 8.63 13.89 -40.48
CA PHE A 367 8.16 14.20 -41.82
C PHE A 367 9.28 14.28 -42.85
N ASP A 368 8.90 14.10 -44.11
CA ASP A 368 9.78 14.28 -45.26
C ASP A 368 9.84 15.74 -45.66
N TYR A 369 11.05 16.20 -45.97
CA TYR A 369 11.33 17.53 -46.48
C TYR A 369 12.16 17.45 -47.75
N ALA A 370 11.90 18.36 -48.68
CA ALA A 370 12.75 18.61 -49.83
C ALA A 370 13.29 20.03 -49.76
N VAL A 371 14.60 20.18 -49.93
CA VAL A 371 15.28 21.47 -49.99
C VAL A 371 15.81 21.65 -51.40
N THR A 372 15.23 22.60 -52.12
CA THR A 372 15.42 22.77 -53.55
C THR A 372 15.87 24.20 -53.85
N PRO A 373 17.14 24.39 -54.21
CA PRO A 373 17.57 25.62 -54.90
C PRO A 373 16.99 25.63 -56.34
N PRO A 374 16.90 26.79 -57.01
CA PRO A 374 16.56 26.87 -58.42
C PRO A 374 17.43 25.93 -59.26
N THR A 375 16.79 25.16 -60.14
CA THR A 375 17.49 24.28 -61.08
C THR A 375 18.47 25.05 -61.95
N THR A 376 18.14 26.30 -62.29
CA THR A 376 19.03 27.24 -62.95
C THR A 376 18.94 28.63 -62.30
N THR A 377 20.09 29.22 -62.03
CA THR A 377 20.26 30.66 -61.84
C THR A 377 20.95 31.25 -63.07
N THR A 378 21.24 32.56 -63.05
CA THR A 378 22.04 33.22 -64.08
C THR A 378 23.40 32.57 -64.27
N PHE A 379 24.01 32.07 -63.19
CA PHE A 379 25.41 31.60 -63.20
C PHE A 379 25.57 30.12 -62.88
N TYR A 380 24.66 29.54 -62.10
CA TYR A 380 24.82 28.19 -61.55
C TYR A 380 23.61 27.31 -61.82
N THR A 381 23.86 26.02 -61.92
CA THR A 381 22.86 24.94 -61.85
C THR A 381 23.04 24.21 -60.52
N PHE A 382 21.93 23.94 -59.83
CA PHE A 382 21.92 23.25 -58.54
C PHE A 382 21.02 22.00 -58.60
N ALA A 383 21.35 21.00 -57.76
CA ALA A 383 20.50 19.84 -57.53
C ALA A 383 19.82 19.94 -56.16
N GLY A 384 18.50 19.71 -56.12
CA GLY A 384 17.76 19.62 -54.86
C GLY A 384 18.10 18.36 -54.07
N GLN A 385 17.88 18.41 -52.75
CA GLN A 385 18.10 17.30 -51.83
C GLN A 385 16.84 17.00 -51.02
N ARG A 386 16.72 15.76 -50.52
CA ARG A 386 15.60 15.32 -49.69
C ARG A 386 16.11 14.80 -48.35
N VAL A 387 15.37 15.12 -47.29
CA VAL A 387 15.51 14.53 -45.96
C VAL A 387 14.25 13.73 -45.71
N ALA A 388 14.38 12.40 -45.71
CA ALA A 388 13.28 11.53 -45.33
C ALA A 388 13.22 11.45 -43.81
N ASN A 389 12.02 11.53 -43.24
CA ASN A 389 11.77 11.36 -41.81
C ASN A 389 12.74 12.16 -40.90
N LEU A 390 12.57 13.47 -40.84
CA LEU A 390 13.44 14.35 -40.04
C LEU A 390 13.39 13.98 -38.54
N ILE A 391 14.50 13.44 -38.02
CA ILE A 391 14.63 12.97 -36.62
C ILE A 391 15.73 13.69 -35.83
N SER A 392 16.47 14.59 -36.47
CA SER A 392 17.52 15.41 -35.86
C SER A 392 17.78 16.65 -36.72
N ASP A 393 18.48 17.63 -36.16
CA ASP A 393 19.05 18.72 -36.94
C ASP A 393 19.90 18.16 -38.08
N THR A 394 19.73 18.72 -39.28
CA THR A 394 20.33 18.20 -40.50
C THR A 394 21.01 19.32 -41.28
N THR A 395 22.21 19.04 -41.81
CA THR A 395 22.95 19.96 -42.66
C THR A 395 22.98 19.44 -44.10
N LEU A 396 22.54 20.25 -45.07
CA LEU A 396 22.61 19.94 -46.50
C LEU A 396 23.37 21.06 -47.23
N ASN A 397 24.54 20.73 -47.77
CA ASN A 397 25.28 21.69 -48.59
C ASN A 397 24.93 21.48 -50.07
N PHE A 398 24.77 22.57 -50.80
CA PHE A 398 24.52 22.57 -52.23
C PHE A 398 25.75 23.03 -52.98
N GLN A 399 26.18 22.22 -53.95
CA GLN A 399 27.25 22.61 -54.86
C GLN A 399 26.64 23.18 -56.16
N GLY A 400 26.93 24.43 -56.45
CA GLY A 400 26.55 25.11 -57.68
C GLY A 400 27.56 24.80 -58.77
N VAL A 401 27.08 24.21 -59.86
CA VAL A 401 27.89 23.97 -61.07
C VAL A 401 27.76 25.17 -61.98
N PHE A 402 28.88 25.76 -62.40
CA PHE A 402 28.85 26.87 -63.36
C PHE A 402 28.13 26.46 -64.64
N ARG A 403 27.17 27.29 -65.08
CA ARG A 403 26.57 27.11 -66.39
C ARG A 403 27.63 27.34 -67.46
N ILE A 404 27.47 26.68 -68.61
CA ILE A 404 28.29 26.94 -69.78
C ILE A 404 27.41 27.69 -70.78
N TYR A 405 27.89 28.84 -71.23
CA TYR A 405 27.27 29.65 -72.27
C TYR A 405 28.09 29.55 -73.55
N THR A 406 27.43 29.76 -74.68
CA THR A 406 28.10 29.78 -75.98
C THR A 406 28.35 31.22 -76.42
N ILE A 407 29.62 31.59 -76.62
CA ILE A 407 29.97 32.79 -77.37
C ILE A 407 30.16 32.36 -78.82
N SER A 408 29.42 32.96 -79.74
CA SER A 408 29.54 32.65 -81.17
C SER A 408 29.49 33.92 -82.00
N GLY A 409 30.07 33.84 -83.19
CA GLY A 409 30.12 34.94 -84.12
C GLY A 409 30.55 34.48 -85.49
N ARG A 410 30.72 35.44 -86.41
CA ARG A 410 31.27 35.19 -87.74
C ARG A 410 32.45 36.10 -87.98
N VAL A 411 33.45 35.59 -88.69
CA VAL A 411 34.54 36.39 -89.24
C VAL A 411 34.26 36.58 -90.73
N VAL A 412 34.11 37.84 -91.13
CA VAL A 412 33.79 38.24 -92.51
C VAL A 412 34.74 39.34 -92.99
N ASP A 413 34.86 39.49 -94.31
CA ASP A 413 35.57 40.62 -94.91
C ASP A 413 34.69 41.88 -95.03
N ASN A 414 35.25 42.95 -95.61
CA ASN A 414 34.56 44.24 -95.82
C ASN A 414 33.36 44.18 -96.78
N SER A 415 33.14 43.05 -97.45
CA SER A 415 32.02 42.79 -98.36
C SER A 415 31.05 41.74 -97.79
N GLU A 416 31.14 41.48 -96.47
CA GLU A 416 30.34 40.49 -95.72
C GLU A 416 30.58 39.01 -96.12
N LYS A 417 31.65 38.72 -96.87
CA LYS A 417 31.99 37.35 -97.26
C LYS A 417 32.67 36.61 -96.11
N ALA A 418 32.24 35.38 -95.89
CA ALA A 418 32.77 34.47 -94.89
C ALA A 418 34.27 34.16 -95.07
N LEU A 419 35.05 34.21 -93.98
CA LEU A 419 36.45 33.77 -93.96
C LEU A 419 36.56 32.40 -93.29
N LEU A 420 36.94 31.38 -94.07
CA LEU A 420 37.17 30.00 -93.59
C LEU A 420 38.56 29.84 -92.96
N GLY A 421 38.65 29.09 -91.87
CA GLY A 421 39.92 28.61 -91.31
C GLY A 421 40.68 29.65 -90.48
N ILE A 422 40.09 30.81 -90.19
CA ILE A 422 40.68 31.81 -89.29
C ILE A 422 40.69 31.22 -87.88
N THR A 423 41.87 31.10 -87.28
CA THR A 423 41.99 30.73 -85.86
C THR A 423 41.43 31.87 -85.03
N VAL A 424 40.47 31.61 -84.15
CA VAL A 424 39.89 32.55 -83.19
C VAL A 424 40.22 32.02 -81.80
N THR A 425 40.69 32.89 -80.93
CA THR A 425 40.99 32.58 -79.54
C THR A 425 40.01 33.30 -78.63
N VAL A 426 39.39 32.58 -77.69
CA VAL A 426 38.77 33.19 -76.52
C VAL A 426 39.79 33.20 -75.38
N SER A 427 39.90 34.31 -74.66
CA SER A 427 40.81 34.47 -73.52
C SER A 427 40.14 35.27 -72.39
N GLY A 428 40.71 35.24 -71.19
CA GLY A 428 40.12 35.87 -70.00
C GLY A 428 39.89 34.83 -68.90
N THR A 429 38.65 34.70 -68.42
CA THR A 429 38.27 33.76 -67.34
C THR A 429 38.42 32.28 -67.73
N SER A 430 38.32 31.96 -69.02
CA SER A 430 38.76 30.69 -69.60
C SER A 430 39.36 30.97 -70.97
N SER A 431 40.23 30.08 -71.44
CA SER A 431 40.80 30.17 -72.78
C SER A 431 40.51 28.92 -73.60
N ASP A 432 40.24 29.13 -74.89
CA ASP A 432 40.00 28.08 -75.88
C ASP A 432 40.29 28.63 -77.29
N VAL A 433 40.49 27.74 -78.25
CA VAL A 433 40.83 28.09 -79.64
C VAL A 433 39.94 27.33 -80.61
N ALA A 434 39.33 28.03 -81.56
CA ALA A 434 38.49 27.48 -82.61
C ALA A 434 38.95 27.99 -83.99
N LYS A 435 38.64 27.27 -85.06
CA LYS A 435 38.79 27.78 -86.43
C LYS A 435 37.43 28.07 -87.03
N THR A 436 37.32 29.13 -87.83
CA THR A 436 36.06 29.47 -88.50
C THR A 436 35.66 28.42 -89.52
N ALA A 437 34.37 28.10 -89.60
CA ALA A 437 33.79 27.20 -90.59
C ALA A 437 33.69 27.85 -91.99
N ILE A 438 33.20 27.11 -92.99
CA ILE A 438 33.08 27.58 -94.40
C ILE A 438 32.21 28.83 -94.54
N ASP A 439 31.26 29.00 -93.63
CA ASP A 439 30.38 30.15 -93.53
C ASP A 439 30.93 31.27 -92.63
N GLY A 440 32.17 31.13 -92.15
CA GLY A 440 32.88 32.08 -91.31
C GLY A 440 32.50 32.00 -89.83
N SER A 441 31.62 31.08 -89.42
CA SER A 441 31.15 30.97 -88.04
C SER A 441 32.19 30.36 -87.11
N PHE A 442 32.19 30.78 -85.84
CA PHE A 442 32.93 30.17 -84.74
C PHE A 442 32.05 30.11 -83.49
N SER A 443 32.37 29.21 -82.57
CA SER A 443 31.69 29.11 -81.27
C SER A 443 32.64 28.61 -80.18
N PHE A 444 32.50 29.17 -78.98
CA PHE A 444 33.19 28.75 -77.76
C PHE A 444 32.19 28.44 -76.66
N SER A 445 32.48 27.40 -75.88
CA SER A 445 31.76 27.09 -74.64
C SER A 445 32.52 27.69 -73.46
N VAL A 446 31.96 28.74 -72.84
CA VAL A 446 32.59 29.47 -71.73
C VAL A 446 31.78 29.33 -70.44
N LYS A 447 32.45 29.40 -69.29
CA LYS A 447 31.77 29.36 -67.98
C LYS A 447 30.93 30.63 -67.77
N ALA A 448 29.82 30.50 -67.06
CA ALA A 448 29.01 31.61 -66.63
C ALA A 448 29.77 32.43 -65.58
N THR A 449 29.77 33.75 -65.74
CA THR A 449 30.67 34.74 -65.11
C THR A 449 32.04 34.86 -65.78
N GLY A 450 32.63 36.05 -65.70
CA GLY A 450 33.93 36.37 -66.26
C GLY A 450 33.90 37.39 -67.40
N ASN A 451 35.07 37.93 -67.72
CA ASN A 451 35.28 38.75 -68.90
C ASN A 451 35.99 37.88 -69.94
N TYR A 452 35.49 37.91 -71.17
CA TYR A 452 35.98 37.09 -72.26
C TYR A 452 36.31 37.98 -73.45
N THR A 453 37.57 37.94 -73.88
CA THR A 453 38.03 38.66 -75.06
C THR A 453 38.17 37.68 -76.22
N ILE A 454 37.54 38.00 -77.36
CA ILE A 454 37.58 37.20 -78.58
C ILE A 454 38.58 37.81 -79.57
N THR A 455 39.64 37.08 -79.90
CA THR A 455 40.71 37.57 -80.77
C THR A 455 40.86 36.65 -81.99
N PRO A 456 40.50 37.12 -83.20
CA PRO A 456 40.87 36.42 -84.43
C PRO A 456 42.38 36.56 -84.67
N SER A 457 43.01 35.46 -85.06
CA SER A 457 44.43 35.38 -85.39
C SER A 457 44.71 36.03 -86.75
N ILE A 458 45.87 36.66 -86.84
CA ILE A 458 46.40 37.25 -88.08
C ILE A 458 47.35 36.22 -88.72
N GLU A 459 46.88 34.98 -88.92
CA GLU A 459 47.71 34.02 -89.65
C GLU A 459 47.93 34.55 -91.07
N GLN A 460 49.19 34.87 -91.40
CA GLN A 460 49.73 35.25 -92.71
C GLN A 460 49.68 36.74 -93.13
N SER A 461 49.38 37.69 -92.23
CA SER A 461 49.44 39.15 -92.51
C SER A 461 48.53 39.67 -93.65
N TYR A 462 47.58 38.88 -94.14
CA TYR A 462 46.67 39.26 -95.23
C TYR A 462 45.46 40.09 -94.78
N TYR A 463 45.14 40.11 -93.49
CA TYR A 463 43.94 40.75 -92.95
C TYR A 463 44.26 41.61 -91.73
N ALA A 464 43.56 42.74 -91.60
CA ALA A 464 43.49 43.52 -90.37
C ALA A 464 42.05 43.42 -89.84
N PHE A 465 41.89 42.92 -88.62
CA PHE A 465 40.56 42.74 -88.00
C PHE A 465 40.15 43.97 -87.19
N ALA A 466 38.87 44.30 -87.22
CA ALA A 466 38.27 45.39 -86.45
C ALA A 466 37.14 44.86 -85.54
N PRO A 467 36.99 45.37 -84.31
CA PRO A 467 37.83 46.40 -83.68
C PRO A 467 39.23 45.87 -83.32
N ALA A 468 40.25 46.74 -83.39
CA ALA A 468 41.64 46.38 -83.08
C ALA A 468 41.85 46.02 -81.59
N ASN A 469 40.86 46.31 -80.73
CA ASN A 469 40.75 45.87 -79.34
C ASN A 469 39.28 45.46 -79.07
N PRO A 470 38.99 44.17 -78.89
CA PRO A 470 37.65 43.71 -78.52
C PRO A 470 37.39 43.89 -77.02
N ILE A 471 36.13 44.18 -76.65
CA ILE A 471 35.64 44.26 -75.26
C ILE A 471 35.60 42.86 -74.63
#